data_AF-A0A8H4T7G9-F1
#
_entry.id   AF-A0A8H4T7G9-F1
#
_cell.length_a   1.000
_cell.length_b   1.000
_cell.length_c   1.000
_cell.angle_alpha   90.00
_cell.angle_beta   90.00
_cell.angle_gamma   90.00
#
_symmetry.space_group_name_H-M   'P 1'
#
loop_
_entity.id
_entity.type
_entity.pdbx_description
1 polymer ?
#
loop_
_entity_poly.entity_id
_entity_poly.type
_entity_poly.pdbx_seq_one_letter_code
_entity_poly.pdbx_strand_id
1 'polypeptide(L)'
;MADEYPSAEVVAADILVVQPTFVPPNRSFPIDGAQLDWTFKPHDFDFINIRYLYGAIGDLEKMYRQTFTHVRPGGWVESLEIDIKTHSENPKVEKEENHIFKKWCKLFFECGRKIGRTWEIARDGRQED
;
A
#
# COMPACT_ATOMS: atom_id res chain seq x y z
N MET A 1 13.81 9.79 -1.16
CA MET A 1 12.84 10.89 -0.97
C MET A 1 13.36 11.95 -0.01
N ALA A 2 13.22 11.85 1.31
CA ALA A 2 13.59 12.96 2.21
C ALA A 2 15.09 13.33 2.17
N ASP A 3 15.99 12.35 2.21
CA ASP A 3 17.45 12.58 2.10
C ASP A 3 17.87 13.16 0.74
N GLU A 4 17.20 12.72 -0.32
CA GLU A 4 17.56 13.03 -1.71
C GLU A 4 17.01 14.40 -2.16
N TYR A 5 15.87 14.81 -1.62
CA TYR A 5 15.17 16.06 -1.95
C TYR A 5 14.99 16.90 -0.69
N PRO A 6 16.05 17.58 -0.20
CA PRO A 6 15.99 18.37 1.03
C PRO A 6 15.04 19.57 0.95
N SER A 7 14.66 20.00 -0.25
CA SER A 7 13.67 21.05 -0.49
C SER A 7 12.22 20.57 -0.40
N ALA A 8 11.98 19.26 -0.36
CA ALA A 8 10.65 18.68 -0.22
C ALA A 8 10.33 18.42 1.24
N GLU A 9 9.08 18.59 1.63
CA GLU A 9 8.56 18.08 2.91
C GLU A 9 8.00 16.67 2.69
N VAL A 10 8.42 15.71 3.51
CA VAL A 10 8.03 14.30 3.38
C VAL A 10 7.29 13.85 4.62
N VAL A 11 6.01 13.53 4.46
CA VAL A 11 5.20 12.94 5.51
C VAL A 11 5.17 11.42 5.31
N ALA A 12 5.57 10.66 6.33
CA ALA A 12 5.50 9.20 6.33
C ALA A 12 4.49 8.73 7.40
N ALA A 13 3.27 8.43 6.97
CA ALA A 13 2.19 7.97 7.84
C ALA A 13 2.22 6.44 8.02
N ASP A 14 2.15 5.99 9.26
CA ASP A 14 1.98 4.57 9.64
C ASP A 14 1.20 4.52 10.97
N ILE A 15 0.56 3.38 11.24
CA ILE A 15 -0.07 3.12 12.54
C ILE A 15 0.97 2.76 13.62
N LEU A 16 2.18 2.36 13.22
CA LEU A 16 3.25 1.96 14.12
C LEU A 16 4.31 3.04 14.29
N VAL A 17 4.80 3.20 15.52
CA VAL A 17 5.95 4.06 15.85
C VAL A 17 7.23 3.28 15.68
N VAL A 18 7.60 2.96 14.43
CA VAL A 18 8.80 2.16 14.08
C VAL A 18 9.88 3.00 13.38
N GLN A 19 9.82 4.33 13.48
CA GLN A 19 10.77 5.20 12.80
C GLN A 19 12.22 5.05 13.31
N PRO A 20 13.23 5.24 12.44
CA PRO A 20 14.63 5.25 12.84
C PRO A 20 14.92 6.40 13.83
N THR A 21 15.98 6.24 14.63
CA THR A 21 16.43 7.30 15.55
C THR A 21 17.03 8.51 14.84
N PHE A 22 17.53 8.33 13.62
CA PHE A 22 18.05 9.40 12.78
C PHE A 22 17.19 9.53 11.53
N VAL A 23 16.57 10.70 11.35
CA VAL A 23 15.72 11.02 10.21
C VAL A 23 16.06 12.42 9.70
N PRO A 24 15.94 12.68 8.39
CA PRO A 24 16.14 14.01 7.82
C PRO A 24 15.19 15.05 8.44
N PRO A 25 15.61 16.32 8.58
CA PRO A 25 14.81 17.36 9.22
C PRO A 25 13.53 17.71 8.42
N ASN A 26 13.49 17.39 7.13
CA ASN A 26 12.35 17.60 6.25
C ASN A 26 11.38 16.40 6.23
N ARG A 27 11.46 15.50 7.23
CA ARG A 27 10.60 14.32 7.34
C ARG A 27 9.80 14.31 8.64
N SER A 28 8.50 14.03 8.55
CA SER A 28 7.61 13.87 9.70
C SER A 28 6.89 12.51 9.69
N PHE A 29 6.50 12.04 10.88
CA PHE A 29 5.88 10.73 11.09
C PHE A 29 4.61 10.85 11.95
N PRO A 30 3.50 11.33 11.38
CA PRO A 30 2.23 11.26 12.09
C PRO A 30 1.83 9.80 12.27
N ILE A 31 1.31 9.48 13.46
CA ILE A 31 0.63 8.20 13.69
C ILE A 31 -0.75 8.35 13.05
N ASP A 32 -0.88 7.93 11.80
CA ASP A 32 -2.12 8.02 11.04
C ASP A 32 -2.33 6.73 10.24
N GLY A 33 -3.55 6.21 10.27
CA GLY A 33 -3.90 4.97 9.61
C GLY A 33 -4.52 5.26 8.26
N ALA A 34 -4.01 4.64 7.19
CA ALA A 34 -4.51 4.86 5.82
C ALA A 34 -6.03 4.62 5.63
N GLN A 35 -6.69 3.88 6.54
CA GLN A 35 -8.13 3.60 6.53
C GLN A 35 -8.98 4.60 7.34
N LEU A 36 -8.33 5.31 8.25
CA LEU A 36 -8.99 6.31 9.07
C LEU A 36 -9.21 7.57 8.25
N ASP A 37 -9.98 8.49 8.81
CA ASP A 37 -10.16 9.80 8.20
C ASP A 37 -8.86 10.58 8.35
N TRP A 38 -8.27 10.97 7.22
CA TRP A 38 -7.00 11.67 7.20
C TRP A 38 -7.14 13.05 7.84
N THR A 39 -6.15 13.41 8.65
CA THR A 39 -6.14 14.69 9.39
C THR A 39 -5.53 15.86 8.60
N PHE A 40 -5.09 15.59 7.37
CA PHE A 40 -4.48 16.56 6.46
C PHE A 40 -5.53 17.48 5.83
N LYS A 41 -5.07 18.59 5.25
CA LYS A 41 -5.98 19.50 4.53
C LYS A 41 -6.29 18.91 3.14
N PRO A 42 -7.47 19.21 2.56
CA PRO A 42 -7.69 18.95 1.14
C PRO A 42 -6.62 19.66 0.30
N HIS A 43 -6.14 18.99 -0.74
CA HIS A 43 -5.12 19.50 -1.67
C HIS A 43 -3.76 19.89 -1.06
N ASP A 44 -3.38 19.30 0.08
CA ASP A 44 -2.12 19.59 0.80
C ASP A 44 -0.89 18.91 0.16
N PHE A 45 -1.10 17.85 -0.64
CA PHE A 45 0.00 17.06 -1.20
C PHE A 45 0.18 17.25 -2.70
N ASP A 46 1.43 17.49 -3.09
CA ASP A 46 1.86 17.50 -4.50
C ASP A 46 1.99 16.09 -5.07
N PHE A 47 2.33 15.13 -4.20
CA PHE A 47 2.55 13.73 -4.49
C PHE A 47 2.12 12.86 -3.32
N ILE A 48 1.35 11.81 -3.59
CA ILE A 48 0.99 10.79 -2.60
C ILE A 48 1.50 9.43 -3.11
N ASN A 49 2.27 8.74 -2.28
CA ASN A 49 2.76 7.40 -2.55
C ASN A 49 2.08 6.40 -1.63
N ILE A 50 1.45 5.38 -2.21
CA ILE A 50 0.84 4.25 -1.53
C ILE A 50 1.60 3.00 -1.94
N ARG A 51 2.06 2.21 -0.97
CA ARG A 51 2.85 1.03 -1.27
C ARG A 51 2.63 -0.09 -0.27
N TYR A 52 2.40 -1.30 -0.79
CA TYR A 52 2.28 -2.54 -0.01
C TYR A 52 1.19 -2.50 1.06
N LEU A 53 0.03 -1.94 0.72
CA LEU A 53 -1.14 -1.93 1.59
C LEU A 53 -2.11 -3.09 1.32
N TYR A 54 -1.76 -4.03 0.43
CA TYR A 54 -2.52 -5.27 0.25
C TYR A 54 -2.76 -6.00 1.58
N GLY A 55 -3.98 -6.48 1.78
CA GLY A 55 -4.41 -7.17 3.00
C GLY A 55 -4.59 -6.28 4.24
N ALA A 56 -4.11 -5.03 4.19
CA ALA A 56 -4.25 -4.09 5.29
C ALA A 56 -5.58 -3.33 5.23
N ILE A 57 -6.01 -2.93 4.03
CA ILE A 57 -7.16 -2.06 3.79
C ILE A 57 -8.44 -2.85 3.58
N GLY A 58 -9.49 -2.52 4.33
CA GLY A 58 -10.83 -3.11 4.18
C GLY A 58 -11.79 -2.30 3.30
N ASP A 59 -11.49 -1.02 3.08
CA ASP A 59 -12.24 -0.13 2.18
C ASP A 59 -11.26 0.65 1.29
N LEU A 60 -10.92 0.04 0.15
CA LEU A 60 -10.01 0.63 -0.84
C LEU A 60 -10.62 1.86 -1.50
N GLU A 61 -11.95 1.87 -1.72
CA GLU A 61 -12.64 3.00 -2.34
C GLU A 61 -12.54 4.25 -1.46
N LYS A 62 -12.79 4.11 -0.15
CA LYS A 62 -12.59 5.20 0.82
C LYS A 62 -11.15 5.70 0.79
N MET A 63 -10.17 4.79 0.84
CA MET A 63 -8.76 5.17 0.83
C MET A 63 -8.37 5.94 -0.43
N TYR A 64 -8.81 5.50 -1.61
CA TYR A 64 -8.58 6.23 -2.86
C TYR A 64 -9.33 7.55 -2.92
N ARG A 65 -10.59 7.61 -2.48
CA ARG A 65 -11.36 8.85 -2.40
C ARG A 65 -10.65 9.90 -1.54
N GLN A 66 -10.12 9.48 -0.39
CA GLN A 66 -9.31 10.36 0.47
C GLN A 66 -8.02 10.77 -0.23
N THR A 67 -7.33 9.85 -0.88
CA THR A 67 -6.11 10.14 -1.64
C THR A 67 -6.35 11.25 -2.69
N PHE A 68 -7.42 11.13 -3.49
CA PHE A 68 -7.79 12.14 -4.47
C PHE A 68 -8.31 13.46 -3.87
N THR A 69 -8.81 13.44 -2.63
CA THR A 69 -9.22 14.65 -1.91
C THR A 69 -8.00 15.46 -1.42
N HIS A 70 -6.95 14.78 -0.98
CA HIS A 70 -5.78 15.41 -0.36
C HIS A 70 -4.65 15.70 -1.36
N VAL A 71 -4.65 15.08 -2.54
CA VAL A 71 -3.77 15.50 -3.64
C VAL A 71 -4.26 16.81 -4.25
N ARG A 72 -3.35 17.74 -4.56
CA ARG A 72 -3.72 18.97 -5.26
C ARG A 72 -4.16 18.70 -6.71
N PRO A 73 -4.97 19.58 -7.33
CA PRO A 73 -5.19 19.52 -8.77
C PRO A 73 -3.86 19.58 -9.53
N GLY A 74 -3.61 18.62 -10.42
CA GLY A 74 -2.34 18.48 -11.15
C GLY A 74 -1.20 17.82 -10.35
N GLY A 75 -1.46 17.38 -9.10
CA GLY A 75 -0.56 16.52 -8.36
C GLY A 75 -0.62 15.06 -8.82
N TRP A 76 0.23 14.22 -8.23
CA TRP A 76 0.38 12.82 -8.61
C TRP A 76 0.01 11.87 -7.47
N VAL A 77 -0.62 10.77 -7.83
CA VAL A 77 -0.86 9.64 -6.93
C VAL A 77 -0.20 8.42 -7.55
N GLU A 78 0.70 7.78 -6.80
CA GLU A 78 1.31 6.52 -7.17
C GLU A 78 0.86 5.44 -6.20
N SER A 79 0.31 4.35 -6.73
CA SER A 79 -0.01 3.14 -5.98
C SER A 79 0.84 1.99 -6.52
N LEU A 80 1.69 1.44 -5.66
CA LEU A 80 2.55 0.30 -5.98
C LEU A 80 2.15 -0.89 -5.11
N GLU A 81 1.49 -1.84 -5.74
CA GLU A 81 1.11 -3.11 -5.13
C GLU A 81 1.70 -4.27 -5.95
N ILE A 82 1.75 -5.45 -5.33
CA ILE A 82 2.23 -6.68 -5.99
C ILE A 82 1.17 -7.77 -5.91
N ASP A 83 1.08 -8.60 -6.95
CA ASP A 83 0.39 -9.88 -6.81
C ASP A 83 1.25 -10.78 -5.92
N ILE A 84 0.67 -11.22 -4.80
CA ILE A 84 1.34 -12.15 -3.88
C ILE A 84 1.44 -13.58 -4.44
N LYS A 85 0.81 -13.88 -5.59
CA LYS A 85 0.98 -15.17 -6.25
C LYS A 85 2.39 -15.30 -6.79
N THR A 86 3.13 -16.24 -6.24
CA THR A 86 4.47 -16.57 -6.72
C THR A 86 4.41 -17.52 -7.91
N HIS A 87 5.33 -17.31 -8.85
CA HIS A 87 5.51 -18.10 -10.06
C HIS A 87 6.93 -18.67 -10.11
N SER A 88 7.10 -19.81 -10.76
CA SER A 88 8.38 -20.47 -10.93
C SER A 88 8.65 -20.76 -12.40
N GLU A 89 9.87 -20.47 -12.84
CA GLU A 89 10.35 -20.91 -14.16
C GLU A 89 10.61 -22.42 -14.19
N ASN A 90 10.72 -23.09 -13.04
CA ASN A 90 10.83 -24.53 -12.96
C ASN A 90 9.45 -25.18 -13.19
N PRO A 91 9.21 -25.88 -14.31
CA PRO A 91 7.88 -26.39 -14.63
C PRO A 91 7.36 -27.46 -13.66
N LYS A 92 8.26 -28.12 -12.91
CA LYS A 92 7.86 -29.08 -11.87
C LYS A 92 7.26 -28.37 -10.66
N VAL A 93 7.89 -27.27 -10.24
CA VAL A 93 7.41 -26.44 -9.11
C VAL A 93 6.15 -25.67 -9.52
N GLU A 94 6.12 -25.12 -10.74
CA GLU A 94 4.97 -24.33 -11.20
C GLU A 94 3.68 -25.15 -11.25
N LYS A 95 3.77 -26.43 -11.64
CA LYS A 95 2.64 -27.36 -11.72
C LYS A 95 2.27 -28.03 -10.40
N GLU A 96 3.11 -27.92 -9.38
CA GLU A 96 2.88 -28.56 -8.09
C GLU A 96 1.97 -27.67 -7.20
N GLU A 97 0.67 -27.90 -7.30
CA GLU A 97 -0.36 -27.15 -6.54
C GLU A 97 -0.19 -27.24 -5.02
N ASN A 98 0.49 -28.27 -4.53
CA ASN A 98 0.76 -28.51 -3.12
C ASN A 98 2.07 -27.90 -2.62
N HIS A 99 2.85 -27.25 -3.49
CA HIS A 99 4.09 -26.59 -3.12
C HIS A 99 3.80 -25.40 -2.19
N ILE A 100 4.69 -25.12 -1.23
CA ILE A 100 4.49 -24.07 -0.22
C ILE A 100 4.22 -22.69 -0.85
N PHE A 101 4.91 -22.38 -1.94
CA PHE A 101 4.74 -21.16 -2.74
C PHE A 101 3.37 -21.04 -3.42
N LYS A 102 2.63 -22.13 -3.63
CA LYS A 102 1.25 -22.07 -4.14
C LYS A 102 0.22 -22.11 -3.01
N LYS A 103 0.54 -22.78 -1.90
CA LYS A 103 -0.36 -22.89 -0.74
C LYS A 103 -0.53 -21.57 0.01
N TRP A 104 0.55 -20.83 0.24
CA TRP A 104 0.48 -19.62 1.04
C TRP A 104 -0.45 -18.57 0.42
N CYS A 105 -0.36 -18.30 -0.89
CA CYS A 105 -1.19 -17.28 -1.53
C CYS A 105 -2.68 -17.65 -1.47
N LYS A 106 -3.03 -18.93 -1.67
CA LYS A 106 -4.41 -19.43 -1.49
C LYS A 106 -4.92 -19.16 -0.08
N LEU A 107 -4.10 -19.44 0.94
CA LEU A 107 -4.46 -19.19 2.33
C LEU A 107 -4.70 -17.69 2.59
N PHE A 108 -3.83 -16.81 2.08
CA PHE A 108 -4.00 -15.37 2.25
C PHE A 108 -5.23 -14.83 1.52
N PHE A 109 -5.55 -15.32 0.32
CA PHE A 109 -6.78 -14.98 -0.39
C PHE A 109 -8.03 -15.42 0.40
N GLU A 110 -8.04 -16.65 0.90
CA GLU A 110 -9.14 -17.15 1.74
C GLU A 110 -9.28 -16.34 3.04
N CYS A 111 -8.18 -16.03 3.71
CA CYS A 111 -8.17 -15.17 4.90
C CYS A 111 -8.72 -13.78 4.58
N GLY A 112 -8.26 -13.17 3.47
CA GLY A 112 -8.70 -11.86 3.01
C GLY A 112 -10.20 -11.78 2.83
N ARG A 113 -10.78 -12.75 2.10
CA ARG A 113 -12.23 -12.84 1.88
C ARG A 113 -13.00 -13.01 3.19
N LYS A 114 -12.45 -13.74 4.17
CA LYS A 114 -13.10 -13.94 5.48
C LYS A 114 -13.08 -12.70 6.36
N ILE A 115 -12.02 -11.89 6.31
CA ILE A 115 -11.85 -10.71 7.17
C ILE A 115 -12.27 -9.40 6.48
N GLY A 116 -12.73 -9.47 5.23
CA GLY A 116 -13.07 -8.29 4.43
C GLY A 116 -11.86 -7.43 4.10
N ARG A 117 -10.70 -8.05 3.83
CA ARG A 117 -9.46 -7.35 3.43
C ARG A 117 -8.77 -8.06 2.26
N THR A 118 -9.04 -7.53 1.08
CA THR A 118 -8.26 -7.57 -0.16
C THR A 118 -6.81 -8.09 -0.16
N TRP A 119 -6.49 -9.37 -0.44
CA TRP A 119 -5.13 -9.76 -0.86
C TRP A 119 -5.00 -9.97 -2.37
N GLU A 120 -6.12 -9.97 -3.09
CA GLU A 120 -6.19 -10.25 -4.54
C GLU A 120 -6.03 -8.96 -5.35
N ILE A 121 -4.91 -8.26 -5.17
CA ILE A 121 -4.65 -6.96 -5.79
C ILE A 121 -3.78 -7.11 -7.04
N ALA A 122 -3.99 -6.25 -8.05
CA ALA A 122 -3.18 -6.14 -9.27
C ALA A 122 -3.15 -7.40 -10.16
N ARG A 123 -4.19 -8.25 -10.08
CA ARG A 123 -4.25 -9.53 -10.83
C ARG A 123 -4.77 -9.39 -12.27
N ASP A 124 -5.55 -8.35 -12.55
CA ASP A 124 -6.16 -8.02 -13.84
C ASP A 124 -5.82 -6.59 -14.30
N GLY A 125 -4.77 -6.01 -13.70
CA GLY A 125 -4.41 -4.61 -13.88
C GLY A 125 -5.33 -3.63 -13.13
N ARG A 126 -6.23 -4.13 -12.28
CA ARG A 126 -7.13 -3.32 -11.44
C ARG A 126 -6.85 -3.54 -9.96
N GLN A 127 -7.35 -2.60 -9.17
CA GLN A 127 -7.37 -2.65 -7.71
C GLN A 127 -8.84 -2.51 -7.29
N GLU A 128 -9.64 -3.50 -7.67
CA GLU A 128 -11.09 -3.59 -7.44
C GLU A 128 -11.38 -4.98 -6.85
N ASP A 129 -12.45 -5.11 -6.08
CA ASP A 129 -12.99 -6.42 -5.65
C ASP A 129 -13.73 -7.14 -6.80
#